data_AF-A0A6V7XGC9-F1
#
_entry.id   AF-A0A6V7XGC9-F1
#
_cell.length_a   1.000
_cell.length_b   1.000
_cell.length_c   1.000
_cell.angle_alpha   90.00
_cell.angle_beta   90.00
_cell.angle_gamma   90.00
#
_symmetry.space_group_name_H-M   'P 1'
#
loop_
_entity.id
_entity.type
_entity.pdbx_description
1 polymer ?
#
loop_
_entity_poly.entity_id
_entity_poly.type
_entity_poly.pdbx_seq_one_letter_code
_entity_poly.pdbx_strand_id
1 'polypeptide(L)'
;MDFNFWGGCGKCPADKHCLECNANSCNNLAGYNLIHYCYERENGKQRYGRKECISTKNCHISVDYTKGGDQKTNFEILQGCGECPKNNKIPCHVCEGKFCNGEKILKTLHFCWNDDGNYIECKTTNSNLACYYALGGNNKGI
;
A
#
# COMPACT_ATOMS: atom_id res chain seq x y z
N MET A 1 12.70 -5.48 17.14
CA MET A 1 12.01 -4.36 17.81
C MET A 1 11.32 -4.96 19.00
N ASP A 2 11.73 -4.58 20.19
CA ASP A 2 11.10 -5.03 21.44
C ASP A 2 9.96 -4.08 21.75
N PHE A 3 8.73 -4.54 21.53
CA PHE A 3 7.54 -3.79 21.91
C PHE A 3 7.24 -4.09 23.38
N ASN A 4 7.30 -3.07 24.25
CA ASN A 4 6.78 -3.19 25.60
C ASN A 4 5.25 -3.27 25.53
N PHE A 5 4.70 -4.45 25.87
CA PHE A 5 3.26 -4.69 25.85
C PHE A 5 2.59 -3.99 27.05
N TRP A 6 1.68 -3.05 26.78
CA TRP A 6 0.94 -2.32 27.81
C TRP A 6 -0.56 -2.52 27.59
N GLY A 7 -1.27 -2.95 28.63
CA GLY A 7 -2.71 -3.21 28.60
C GLY A 7 -3.43 -2.45 29.71
N GLY A 8 -4.68 -2.05 29.45
CA GLY A 8 -5.53 -1.35 30.40
C GLY A 8 -6.98 -1.31 29.92
N CYS A 9 -7.85 -0.66 30.70
CA CYS A 9 -9.25 -0.45 30.35
C CYS A 9 -9.45 0.91 29.65
N GLY A 10 -10.42 0.99 28.75
CA GLY A 10 -10.82 2.24 28.08
C GLY A 10 -10.46 2.28 26.59
N LYS A 11 -10.47 3.49 26.03
CA LYS A 11 -10.17 3.73 24.62
C LYS A 11 -8.68 3.76 24.35
N CYS A 12 -8.31 3.52 23.10
CA CYS A 12 -6.94 3.61 22.66
C CYS A 12 -6.38 5.04 22.77
N PRO A 13 -5.16 5.22 23.32
CA PRO A 13 -4.47 6.50 23.27
C PRO A 13 -4.26 6.94 21.81
N ALA A 14 -4.53 8.21 21.52
CA ALA A 14 -4.48 8.72 20.15
C ALA A 14 -3.08 8.63 19.52
N ASP A 15 -2.02 8.63 20.33
CA ASP A 15 -0.61 8.67 19.94
C ASP A 15 0.06 7.29 19.86
N LYS A 16 -0.64 6.20 20.18
CA LYS A 16 -0.07 4.85 20.24
C LYS A 16 -0.69 3.91 19.21
N HIS A 17 0.09 2.89 18.80
CA HIS A 17 -0.44 1.70 18.16
C HIS A 17 -1.21 0.91 19.21
N CYS A 18 -2.53 0.84 19.05
CA CYS A 18 -3.40 0.27 20.06
C CYS A 18 -4.60 -0.42 19.40
N LEU A 19 -5.17 -1.40 20.11
CA LEU A 19 -6.41 -2.07 19.74
C LEU A 19 -7.40 -1.95 20.89
N GLU A 20 -8.63 -1.57 20.57
CA GLU A 20 -9.78 -1.73 21.46
C GLU A 20 -10.42 -3.09 21.19
N CYS A 21 -10.69 -3.86 22.24
CA CYS A 21 -11.34 -5.16 22.13
C CYS A 21 -12.37 -5.33 23.25
N ASN A 22 -13.48 -6.02 22.95
CA ASN A 22 -14.69 -6.06 23.80
C ASN A 22 -14.93 -7.41 24.48
N ALA A 23 -13.89 -8.22 24.67
CA ALA A 23 -13.97 -9.52 25.33
C ALA A 23 -13.10 -9.55 26.60
N ASN A 24 -13.42 -10.45 27.55
CA ASN A 24 -12.64 -10.57 28.78
C ASN A 24 -11.18 -10.93 28.47
N SER A 25 -10.25 -10.14 29.01
CA SER A 25 -8.80 -10.36 28.85
C SER A 25 -8.32 -10.48 27.39
N CYS A 26 -9.00 -9.82 26.45
CA CYS A 26 -8.64 -9.83 25.02
C CYS A 26 -7.38 -9.01 24.70
N ASN A 27 -6.95 -8.14 25.61
CA ASN A 27 -5.73 -7.36 25.57
C ASN A 27 -4.49 -8.23 25.87
N ASN A 28 -4.30 -9.29 25.10
CA ASN A 28 -3.18 -10.22 25.20
C ASN A 28 -2.40 -10.30 23.88
N LEU A 29 -1.19 -10.89 23.91
CA LEU A 29 -0.32 -10.96 22.74
C LEU A 29 -0.92 -11.77 21.58
N ALA A 30 -1.70 -12.81 21.87
CA ALA A 30 -2.38 -13.59 20.83
C ALA A 30 -3.42 -12.74 20.09
N GLY A 31 -4.23 -11.98 20.84
CA GLY A 31 -5.15 -10.99 20.28
C GLY A 31 -4.42 -9.96 19.42
N TYR A 32 -3.28 -9.44 19.90
CA TYR A 32 -2.46 -8.48 19.16
C TYR A 32 -1.92 -9.02 17.83
N ASN A 33 -1.53 -10.29 17.79
CA ASN A 33 -0.94 -10.92 16.60
C ASN A 33 -1.96 -11.21 15.49
N LEU A 34 -3.25 -11.30 15.83
CA LEU A 34 -4.32 -11.50 14.84
C LEU A 34 -4.67 -10.23 14.08
N ILE A 35 -4.23 -9.07 14.56
CA ILE A 35 -4.61 -7.78 14.02
C ILE A 35 -3.86 -7.51 12.72
N HIS A 36 -4.64 -7.14 11.70
CA HIS A 36 -4.08 -6.66 10.46
C HIS A 36 -3.86 -5.15 10.50
N TYR A 37 -2.61 -4.75 10.30
CA TYR A 37 -2.21 -3.34 10.23
C TYR A 37 -1.50 -3.07 8.91
N CYS A 38 -1.74 -1.90 8.35
CA CYS A 38 -0.99 -1.35 7.23
C CYS A 38 -0.13 -0.17 7.72
N TYR A 39 0.87 0.21 6.96
CA TYR A 39 1.45 1.55 7.09
C TYR A 39 0.43 2.60 6.64
N GLU A 40 0.48 3.75 7.29
CA GLU A 40 -0.30 4.94 6.99
C GLU A 40 0.67 6.11 6.79
N ARG A 41 0.16 7.23 6.24
CA ARG A 41 0.94 8.43 6.04
C ARG A 41 0.35 9.60 6.81
N GLU A 42 1.23 10.30 7.52
CA GLU A 42 0.86 11.47 8.33
C GLU A 42 1.93 12.54 8.10
N ASN A 43 1.52 13.73 7.64
CA ASN A 43 2.42 14.84 7.33
C ASN A 43 3.59 14.45 6.40
N GLY A 44 3.30 13.66 5.37
CA GLY A 44 4.28 13.24 4.36
C GLY A 44 5.29 12.19 4.83
N LYS A 45 5.12 11.58 6.01
CA LYS A 45 5.98 10.52 6.53
C LYS A 45 5.20 9.23 6.75
N GLN A 46 5.79 8.10 6.34
CA GLN A 46 5.29 6.79 6.70
C GLN A 46 5.29 6.62 8.22
N ARG A 47 4.19 6.09 8.76
CA ARG A 47 4.06 5.64 10.14
C ARG A 47 3.34 4.30 10.16
N TYR A 48 3.58 3.53 11.21
CA TYR A 48 2.75 2.35 11.46
C TYR A 48 1.28 2.81 11.58
N GLY A 49 0.34 2.04 11.03
CA GLY A 49 -1.08 2.35 11.18
C GLY A 49 -1.50 2.31 12.64
N ARG A 50 -2.30 3.28 13.08
CA ARG A 50 -2.79 3.32 14.47
C ARG A 50 -4.07 2.52 14.66
N LYS A 51 -4.79 2.21 13.58
CA LYS A 51 -6.06 1.47 13.58
C LYS A 51 -5.92 0.16 12.82
N GLU A 52 -6.67 -0.84 13.27
CA GLU A 52 -6.82 -2.10 12.56
C GLU A 52 -7.54 -1.89 11.22
N CYS A 53 -7.13 -2.63 10.21
CA CYS A 53 -7.87 -2.75 8.96
C CYS A 53 -9.05 -3.72 9.14
N ILE A 54 -10.18 -3.21 9.61
CA ILE A 54 -11.33 -4.03 10.03
C ILE A 54 -12.01 -4.72 8.83
N SER A 55 -12.10 -4.05 7.68
CA SER A 55 -12.89 -4.52 6.54
C SER A 55 -12.14 -5.42 5.57
N THR A 56 -10.80 -5.35 5.54
CA THR A 56 -9.97 -6.07 4.57
C THR A 56 -8.61 -6.40 5.20
N LYS A 57 -8.01 -7.53 4.82
CA LYS A 57 -6.61 -7.88 5.15
C LYS A 57 -5.61 -7.35 4.13
N ASN A 58 -6.03 -6.32 3.38
CA ASN A 58 -5.29 -5.76 2.27
C ASN A 58 -4.75 -4.40 2.68
N CYS A 59 -3.52 -4.13 2.26
CA CYS A 59 -2.90 -2.83 2.33
C CYS A 59 -2.62 -2.35 0.92
N HIS A 60 -2.72 -1.03 0.70
CA HIS A 60 -2.25 -0.42 -0.53
C HIS A 60 -1.11 0.55 -0.30
N ILE A 61 -0.28 0.69 -1.32
CA ILE A 61 0.65 1.82 -1.48
C ILE A 61 0.52 2.33 -2.91
N SER A 62 0.37 3.64 -3.07
CA SER A 62 0.39 4.30 -4.36
C SER A 62 1.44 5.39 -4.40
N VAL A 63 1.91 5.71 -5.60
CA VAL A 63 2.88 6.77 -5.84
C VAL A 63 2.41 7.62 -7.00
N ASP A 64 2.03 8.86 -6.73
CA ASP A 64 1.70 9.84 -7.75
C ASP A 64 2.98 10.49 -8.28
N TYR A 65 3.34 10.07 -9.49
CA TYR A 65 4.31 10.79 -10.30
C TYR A 65 3.57 11.95 -10.99
N THR A 66 3.51 13.11 -10.33
CA THR A 66 2.94 14.31 -10.96
C THR A 66 3.59 14.51 -12.34
N LYS A 67 2.74 14.50 -13.39
CA LYS A 67 3.19 14.66 -14.77
C LYS A 67 3.61 16.12 -14.98
N GLY A 68 4.92 16.39 -15.04
CA GLY A 68 5.45 17.54 -15.78
C GLY A 68 6.58 18.33 -15.12
N GLY A 69 7.70 18.40 -15.84
CA GLY A 69 8.70 19.45 -15.70
C GLY A 69 10.06 18.93 -15.26
N ASP A 70 11.08 19.25 -16.06
CA ASP A 70 12.48 18.90 -15.87
C ASP A 70 12.92 18.82 -14.39
N GLN A 71 13.36 17.62 -13.99
CA GLN A 71 14.19 17.37 -12.82
C GLN A 71 13.82 18.15 -11.53
N LYS A 72 12.81 17.68 -10.77
CA LYS A 72 12.75 17.78 -9.28
C LYS A 72 11.60 17.00 -8.62
N THR A 73 11.86 15.73 -8.30
CA THR A 73 11.70 15.07 -6.97
C THR A 73 10.50 15.36 -6.04
N ASN A 74 9.27 15.61 -6.51
CA ASN A 74 8.09 15.60 -5.64
C ASN A 74 7.11 14.50 -6.07
N PHE A 75 7.27 13.30 -5.52
CA PHE A 75 6.28 12.22 -5.62
C PHE A 75 5.45 12.17 -4.34
N GLU A 76 4.13 12.05 -4.48
CA GLU A 76 3.24 11.84 -3.34
C GLU A 76 2.99 10.34 -3.17
N ILE A 77 3.34 9.81 -2.00
CA ILE A 77 3.00 8.43 -1.63
C ILE A 77 1.70 8.46 -0.85
N LEU A 78 0.78 7.55 -1.14
CA LEU A 78 -0.39 7.27 -0.29
C LEU A 78 -0.32 5.82 0.18
N GLN A 79 -0.74 5.59 1.42
CA GLN A 79 -0.69 4.28 2.08
C GLN A 79 -1.89 4.13 3.01
N GLY A 80 -2.47 2.93 3.07
CA GLY A 80 -3.50 2.62 4.03
C GLY A 80 -4.08 1.23 3.89
N CYS A 81 -5.15 0.98 4.64
CA CYS A 81 -5.96 -0.23 4.54
C CYS A 81 -6.79 -0.22 3.24
N GLY A 82 -7.06 -1.41 2.70
CA GLY A 82 -7.96 -1.62 1.58
C GLY A 82 -7.27 -1.65 0.22
N GLU A 83 -8.13 -1.66 -0.81
CA GLU A 83 -7.75 -1.74 -2.21
C GLU A 83 -7.19 -0.41 -2.76
N CYS A 84 -6.53 -0.52 -3.91
CA CYS A 84 -6.19 0.64 -4.72
C CYS A 84 -7.44 1.40 -5.21
N PRO A 85 -7.37 2.73 -5.35
CA PRO A 85 -8.40 3.51 -6.03
C PRO A 85 -8.67 2.97 -7.45
N LYS A 86 -9.94 2.92 -7.87
CA LYS A 86 -10.33 2.35 -9.17
C LYS A 86 -9.84 3.15 -10.39
N ASN A 87 -9.47 4.40 -10.20
CA ASN A 87 -8.84 5.20 -11.24
C ASN A 87 -7.36 4.81 -11.31
N ASN A 88 -7.03 3.79 -12.10
CA ASN A 88 -5.66 3.31 -12.36
C ASN A 88 -4.76 4.35 -13.08
N LYS A 89 -5.03 5.65 -12.89
CA LYS A 89 -4.25 6.80 -13.33
C LYS A 89 -3.07 7.10 -12.40
N ILE A 90 -2.98 6.43 -11.25
CA ILE A 90 -1.85 6.48 -10.33
C ILE A 90 -1.38 5.05 -10.08
N PRO A 91 -0.07 4.75 -10.20
CA PRO A 91 0.51 3.48 -9.83
C PRO A 91 0.12 3.10 -8.41
N CYS A 92 -0.40 1.90 -8.23
CA CYS A 92 -0.82 1.41 -6.93
C CYS A 92 -0.64 -0.09 -6.84
N HIS A 93 -0.16 -0.55 -5.69
CA HIS A 93 0.06 -1.94 -5.37
C HIS A 93 -0.76 -2.33 -4.15
N VAL A 94 -1.40 -3.48 -4.22
CA VAL A 94 -2.12 -4.11 -3.10
C VAL A 94 -1.32 -5.32 -2.64
N CYS A 95 -1.16 -5.45 -1.32
CA CYS A 95 -0.51 -6.59 -0.70
C CYS A 95 -1.32 -7.08 0.51
N GLU A 96 -1.09 -8.34 0.86
CA GLU A 96 -1.59 -8.95 2.09
C GLU A 96 -0.42 -9.15 3.08
N GLY A 97 -0.74 -9.06 4.37
CA GLY A 97 0.22 -9.20 5.46
C GLY A 97 0.48 -7.90 6.23
N LYS A 98 0.88 -8.06 7.50
CA LYS A 98 1.06 -6.95 8.44
C LYS A 98 2.17 -6.02 7.94
N PHE A 99 1.85 -4.75 7.75
CA PHE A 99 2.74 -3.70 7.27
C PHE A 99 3.40 -4.00 5.91
N CYS A 100 2.72 -4.73 5.03
CA CYS A 100 3.28 -5.13 3.74
C CYS A 100 3.47 -3.94 2.77
N ASN A 101 2.69 -2.87 2.92
CA ASN A 101 2.68 -1.71 2.03
C ASN A 101 3.77 -0.68 2.36
N GLY A 102 4.93 -1.11 2.86
CA GLY A 102 6.01 -0.19 3.24
C GLY A 102 6.73 0.40 2.02
N GLU A 103 7.20 1.64 2.10
CA GLU A 103 7.83 2.39 0.97
C GLU A 103 8.96 1.62 0.26
N LYS A 104 9.65 0.72 0.96
CA LYS A 104 10.70 -0.12 0.38
C LYS A 104 10.20 -0.99 -0.77
N ILE A 105 8.92 -1.37 -0.79
CA ILE A 105 8.33 -2.17 -1.86
C ILE A 105 8.30 -1.42 -3.20
N LEU A 106 8.28 -0.08 -3.18
CA LEU A 106 8.31 0.72 -4.41
C LEU A 106 9.59 0.50 -5.24
N LYS A 107 10.69 0.04 -4.60
CA LYS A 107 11.94 -0.30 -5.31
C LYS A 107 11.87 -1.63 -6.05
N THR A 108 10.92 -2.49 -5.70
CA THR A 108 10.74 -3.82 -6.28
C THR A 108 9.57 -3.86 -7.25
N LEU A 109 8.67 -2.88 -7.18
CA LEU A 109 7.53 -2.78 -8.06
C LEU A 109 7.92 -2.14 -9.39
N HIS A 110 7.29 -2.62 -10.45
CA HIS A 110 7.42 -2.05 -11.78
C HIS A 110 6.01 -1.83 -12.34
N PHE A 111 5.77 -0.63 -12.89
CA PHE A 111 4.49 -0.28 -13.47
C PHE A 111 4.68 0.16 -14.91
N CYS A 112 3.80 -0.32 -15.77
CA CYS A 112 3.80 -0.07 -17.19
C CYS A 112 2.49 0.64 -17.58
N TRP A 113 2.44 1.35 -18.71
CA TRP A 113 1.16 1.84 -19.26
C TRP A 113 0.50 0.78 -20.13
N ASN A 114 -0.83 0.66 -20.04
CA ASN A 114 -1.64 -0.06 -21.01
C ASN A 114 -2.11 0.88 -22.14
N ASP A 115 -2.82 0.32 -23.13
CA ASP A 115 -3.33 1.06 -24.30
C ASP A 115 -4.33 2.18 -23.92
N ASP A 116 -4.99 2.08 -22.77
CA ASP A 116 -5.91 3.10 -22.25
C ASP A 116 -5.18 4.23 -21.47
N GLY A 117 -3.84 4.19 -21.44
CA GLY A 117 -3.03 5.10 -20.64
C GLY A 117 -3.29 4.95 -19.13
N ASN A 118 -3.64 3.75 -18.68
CA ASN A 118 -3.70 3.38 -17.26
C ASN A 118 -2.39 2.70 -16.86
N TYR A 119 -2.02 2.83 -15.58
CA TYR A 119 -0.93 2.07 -15.00
C TYR A 119 -1.37 0.63 -14.71
N ILE A 120 -0.51 -0.31 -15.06
CA ILE A 120 -0.62 -1.73 -14.73
C ILE A 120 0.63 -2.16 -13.98
N GLU A 121 0.46 -2.95 -12.92
CA GLU A 121 1.59 -3.56 -12.21
C GLU A 121 2.12 -4.75 -13.02
N CYS A 122 3.42 -4.73 -13.30
CA CYS A 122 4.08 -5.73 -14.12
C CYS A 122 4.48 -6.92 -13.20
N LYS A 123 3.60 -7.94 -13.16
CA LYS A 123 3.75 -9.15 -12.34
C LYS A 123 4.64 -10.18 -13.04
N THR A 124 5.95 -10.20 -12.81
CA THR A 124 6.79 -11.31 -13.29
C THR A 124 7.85 -11.77 -12.29
N THR A 125 7.92 -13.09 -12.10
CA THR A 125 8.97 -13.83 -11.37
C THR A 125 10.25 -14.01 -12.21
N ASN A 126 10.22 -13.68 -13.50
CA ASN A 126 11.31 -13.88 -14.45
C ASN A 126 11.77 -12.55 -15.06
N SER A 127 12.71 -11.91 -14.36
CA SER A 127 13.83 -11.05 -14.83
C SER A 127 13.66 -9.93 -15.86
N ASN A 128 12.54 -9.77 -16.57
CA ASN A 128 12.36 -8.73 -17.59
C ASN A 128 11.25 -7.77 -17.17
N LEU A 129 11.58 -6.88 -16.23
CA LEU A 129 10.76 -5.73 -15.85
C LEU A 129 10.92 -4.62 -16.89
N ALA A 130 10.38 -4.84 -18.08
CA ALA A 130 10.43 -3.88 -19.18
C ALA A 130 9.02 -3.53 -19.66
N CYS A 131 8.75 -2.23 -19.74
CA CYS A 131 7.63 -1.72 -20.54
C CYS A 131 7.97 -1.89 -22.03
N TYR A 132 6.99 -2.25 -22.85
CA TYR A 132 7.15 -2.28 -24.30
C TYR A 132 6.10 -1.41 -24.99
N TYR A 133 6.41 -0.99 -26.21
CA TYR A 133 5.46 -0.43 -27.17
C TYR A 133 5.68 -1.14 -28.50
N ALA A 134 4.62 -1.34 -29.27
CA ALA A 134 4.70 -1.96 -30.58
C ALA A 134 3.72 -1.25 -31.53
N LEU A 135 4.13 -1.09 -32.80
CA LEU A 135 3.21 -0.66 -33.85
C LEU A 135 2.38 -1.87 -34.27
N GLY A 136 1.09 -1.86 -33.97
CA GLY A 136 0.15 -2.86 -34.47
C GLY A 136 -0.02 -2.72 -35.98
N GLY A 137 0.23 -3.79 -36.73
CA GLY A 137 -0.05 -3.82 -38.15
C GLY A 137 -1.56 -3.83 -38.38
N ASN A 138 -2.11 -2.75 -38.94
CA ASN A 138 -3.47 -2.74 -39.45
C ASN A 138 -3.53 -3.60 -40.73
N ASN A 139 -3.75 -4.91 -40.61
CA ASN A 139 -4.27 -5.69 -41.72
C ASN A 139 -5.77 -5.40 -41.87
N LYS A 140 -6.11 -4.16 -42.29
CA LYS A 140 -7.36 -3.91 -43.00
C LYS A 140 -7.04 -4.03 -44.48
N GLY A 141 -7.46 -5.16 -45.05
CA GLY A 141 -7.16 -5.56 -46.42
C GLY A 141 -7.40 -4.47 -47.45
N ILE A 142 -6.45 -4.37 -48.39
CA ILE A 142 -6.64 -3.80 -49.72
C ILE A 142 -7.37 -4.85 -50.56
#